data_AF-A0A486VK86-F1
#
_entry.id   AF-A0A486VK86-F1
#
_cell.length_a   1.000
_cell.length_b   1.000
_cell.length_c   1.000
_cell.angle_alpha   90.00
_cell.angle_beta   90.00
_cell.angle_gamma   90.00
#
_symmetry.space_group_name_H-M   'P 1'
#
loop_
_entity.id
_entity.type
_entity.pdbx_description
1 polymer ?
#
loop_
_entity_poly.entity_id
_entity_poly.type
_entity_poly.pdbx_seq_one_letter_code
_entity_poly.pdbx_strand_id
1 'polypeptide(L)'
;MTKHIGVKLINAFHMTRQEYNDFRGWQLPADENGADEGYLVEYLDGGKPNTDRFDGYVSWSPKEVFEKAYRPVSGLSFGLAVEALKQGKKVARNGWNGKGMYLFIIQQNAWGFECDLDGVNGLVTLPCICMKTADDKLVPWLASQTDVLAEDWQIV
;
A
#
# COMPACT_ATOMS: atom_id res chain seq x y z
N MET A 1 3.93 -26.08 11.75
CA MET A 1 3.86 -24.60 11.66
C MET A 1 3.20 -24.24 10.35
N THR A 2 2.23 -23.32 10.36
CA THR A 2 1.62 -22.77 9.14
C THR A 2 2.36 -21.50 8.75
N LYS A 3 2.60 -21.30 7.44
CA LYS A 3 3.32 -20.12 6.92
C LYS A 3 2.33 -19.11 6.36
N HIS A 4 2.57 -17.82 6.58
CA HIS A 4 1.72 -16.72 6.13
C HIS A 4 2.56 -15.64 5.44
N ILE A 5 2.00 -14.99 4.42
CA ILE A 5 2.53 -13.80 3.76
C ILE A 5 1.40 -12.76 3.76
N GLY A 6 1.70 -11.52 4.09
CA GLY A 6 0.72 -10.44 4.17
C GLY A 6 1.29 -9.10 3.73
N VAL A 7 0.39 -8.14 3.50
CA VAL A 7 0.70 -6.75 3.14
C VAL A 7 -0.09 -5.84 4.07
N LYS A 8 0.51 -4.72 4.47
CA LYS A 8 -0.07 -3.73 5.38
C LYS A 8 0.27 -2.31 4.92
N LEU A 9 -0.71 -1.40 5.01
CA LEU A 9 -0.48 0.04 4.93
C LEU A 9 -0.36 0.57 6.36
N ILE A 10 0.73 1.24 6.66
CA ILE A 10 1.10 1.64 8.02
C ILE A 10 1.61 3.07 8.07
N ASN A 11 1.45 3.73 9.22
CA ASN A 11 2.32 4.83 9.62
C ASN A 11 3.48 4.25 10.46
N ALA A 12 4.65 4.90 10.39
CA ALA A 12 5.81 4.51 11.19
C ALA A 12 6.55 5.72 11.73
N PHE A 13 6.97 5.62 12.99
CA PHE A 13 7.78 6.63 13.67
C PHE A 13 8.97 5.94 14.32
N HIS A 14 10.18 6.46 14.10
CA HIS A 14 11.37 5.93 14.78
C HIS A 14 11.20 6.07 16.30
N MET A 15 11.38 4.97 17.01
CA MET A 15 11.17 4.88 18.45
C MET A 15 11.92 3.68 19.00
N THR A 16 12.79 3.89 19.98
CA THR A 16 13.48 2.82 20.69
C THR A 16 12.52 1.96 21.50
N ARG A 17 12.95 0.76 21.91
CA ARG A 17 12.11 -0.12 22.75
C ARG A 17 11.72 0.56 24.07
N GLN A 18 12.63 1.29 24.71
CA GLN A 18 12.34 2.02 25.94
C GLN A 18 11.27 3.09 25.71
N GLU A 19 11.44 3.95 24.70
CA GLU A 19 10.49 5.01 24.39
C GLU A 19 9.08 4.46 24.09
N TYR A 20 9.01 3.29 23.44
CA TYR A 20 7.73 2.63 23.20
C TYR A 20 7.09 2.10 24.48
N ASN A 21 7.86 1.48 25.39
CA ASN A 21 7.32 1.04 26.68
C ASN A 21 6.83 2.24 27.50
N ASP A 22 7.58 3.34 27.54
CA ASP A 22 7.18 4.58 28.20
C ASP A 22 5.89 5.15 27.58
N PHE A 23 5.79 5.17 26.25
CA PHE A 23 4.57 5.58 25.53
C PHE A 23 3.35 4.71 25.91
N ARG A 24 3.56 3.41 26.13
CA ARG A 24 2.50 2.47 26.55
C ARG A 24 2.19 2.52 28.05
N GLY A 25 3.00 3.23 28.85
CA GLY A 25 2.93 3.17 30.31
C GLY A 25 3.33 1.79 30.86
N TRP A 26 4.18 1.07 30.12
CA TRP A 26 4.67 -0.26 30.49
C TRP A 26 6.07 -0.17 31.09
N GLN A 27 6.37 -1.07 32.00
CA GLN A 27 7.73 -1.28 32.47
C GLN A 27 8.48 -2.12 31.43
N LEU A 28 9.65 -1.67 31.01
CA LEU A 28 10.54 -2.46 30.15
C LEU A 28 10.91 -3.78 30.88
N PRO A 29 10.73 -4.95 30.24
CA PRO A 29 11.17 -6.23 30.81
C PRO A 29 12.67 -6.22 31.10
N ALA A 30 13.08 -6.85 32.21
CA ALA A 30 14.46 -6.81 32.69
C ALA A 30 15.46 -7.53 31.77
N ASP A 31 14.98 -8.43 30.92
CA ASP A 31 15.74 -9.20 29.92
C ASP A 31 15.75 -8.56 28.53
N GLU A 32 15.17 -7.37 28.37
CA GLU A 32 15.10 -6.64 27.12
C GLU A 32 16.03 -5.42 27.11
N ASN A 33 16.56 -5.08 25.93
CA ASN A 33 17.41 -3.90 25.76
C ASN A 33 16.57 -2.68 25.34
N GLY A 34 16.49 -1.69 26.24
CA GLY A 34 15.74 -0.45 25.98
C GLY A 34 16.29 0.40 24.83
N ALA A 35 17.60 0.29 24.55
CA ALA A 35 18.26 1.05 23.49
C ALA A 35 18.09 0.45 22.09
N ASP A 36 17.41 -0.70 21.97
CA ASP A 36 17.15 -1.31 20.66
C ASP A 36 16.38 -0.32 19.76
N GLU A 37 16.95 -0.04 18.59
CA GLU A 37 16.31 0.79 17.57
C GLU A 37 15.11 0.06 16.97
N GLY A 38 14.07 0.83 16.69
CA GLY A 38 12.85 0.31 16.09
C GLY A 38 11.89 1.40 15.70
N TYR A 39 10.67 0.97 15.45
CA TYR A 39 9.60 1.85 15.01
C TYR A 39 8.31 1.53 15.77
N LEU A 40 7.62 2.57 16.21
CA LEU A 40 6.18 2.47 16.45
C LEU A 40 5.51 2.34 15.09
N VAL A 41 4.68 1.31 14.94
CA VAL A 41 3.93 1.02 13.71
C VAL A 41 2.44 1.15 14.02
N GLU A 42 1.73 2.02 13.29
CA GLU A 42 0.28 2.11 13.32
C GLU A 42 -0.30 1.46 12.06
N TYR A 43 -1.25 0.54 12.23
CA TYR A 43 -1.91 -0.14 11.11
C TYR A 43 -3.15 0.65 10.66
N LEU A 44 -3.18 1.01 9.38
CA LEU A 44 -4.24 1.83 8.79
C LEU A 44 -5.31 1.01 8.06
N ASP A 45 -5.09 -0.29 7.92
CA ASP A 45 -5.96 -1.21 7.18
C ASP A 45 -6.94 -1.97 8.09
N GLY A 46 -7.16 -1.48 9.32
CA GLY A 46 -8.17 -1.95 10.25
C GLY A 46 -7.60 -2.42 11.60
N GLY A 47 -8.50 -3.00 12.40
CA GLY A 47 -8.23 -3.33 13.80
C GLY A 47 -8.68 -2.22 14.75
N LYS A 48 -9.04 -2.61 15.97
CA LYS A 48 -9.41 -1.64 17.01
C LYS A 48 -8.14 -0.96 17.54
N PRO A 49 -8.12 0.37 17.72
CA PRO A 49 -7.00 1.03 18.37
C PRO A 49 -6.77 0.47 19.77
N ASN A 50 -5.50 0.42 20.17
CA ASN A 50 -5.06 -0.02 21.50
C ASN A 50 -4.45 1.11 22.34
N THR A 51 -4.58 2.36 21.86
CA THR A 51 -4.19 3.60 22.55
C THR A 51 -5.17 4.70 22.17
N ASP A 52 -5.26 5.77 22.97
CA ASP A 52 -6.11 6.92 22.66
C ASP A 52 -5.42 7.97 21.76
N ARG A 53 -4.17 7.73 21.34
CA ARG A 53 -3.38 8.69 20.54
C ARG A 53 -3.42 8.43 19.03
N PHE A 54 -3.83 7.24 18.63
CA PHE A 54 -3.80 6.77 17.25
C PHE A 54 -5.15 6.14 16.92
N ASP A 55 -5.61 6.33 15.69
CA ASP A 55 -6.89 5.78 15.23
C ASP A 55 -6.75 4.29 14.92
N GLY A 56 -5.55 3.85 14.53
CA GLY A 56 -5.21 2.46 14.25
C GLY A 56 -4.68 1.69 15.47
N TYR A 57 -4.57 0.37 15.32
CA TYR A 57 -3.80 -0.45 16.26
C TYR A 57 -2.32 -0.08 16.17
N VAL A 58 -1.63 0.09 17.30
CA VAL A 58 -0.19 0.33 17.32
C VAL A 58 0.61 -0.83 17.90
N SER A 59 1.77 -1.10 17.30
CA SER A 59 2.77 -2.06 17.76
C SER A 59 4.16 -1.43 17.72
N TRP A 60 5.15 -2.17 18.23
CA TRP A 60 6.56 -1.84 18.04
C TRP A 60 7.24 -2.92 17.21
N SER A 61 8.05 -2.50 16.25
CA SER A 61 8.83 -3.40 15.40
C SER A 61 10.32 -3.06 15.54
N PRO A 62 11.19 -4.05 15.81
CA PRO A 62 12.64 -3.86 15.72
C PRO A 62 13.04 -3.32 14.34
N LYS A 63 14.08 -2.48 14.29
CA LYS A 63 14.52 -1.78 13.08
C LYS A 63 14.74 -2.72 11.89
N GLU A 64 15.54 -3.77 12.07
CA GLU A 64 15.82 -4.71 10.98
C GLU A 64 14.59 -5.46 10.48
N VAL A 65 13.67 -5.79 11.38
CA VAL A 65 12.41 -6.47 11.02
C VAL A 65 11.53 -5.52 10.24
N PHE A 66 11.45 -4.27 10.69
CA PHE A 66 10.69 -3.22 10.02
C PHE A 66 11.22 -2.96 8.61
N GLU A 67 12.51 -2.71 8.46
CA GLU A 67 13.15 -2.36 7.18
C GLU A 67 13.13 -3.52 6.17
N LYS A 68 13.04 -4.77 6.63
CA LYS A 68 12.83 -5.95 5.76
C LYS A 68 11.36 -6.13 5.35
N ALA A 69 10.41 -5.76 6.22
CA ALA A 69 8.99 -6.01 6.02
C ALA A 69 8.28 -4.86 5.27
N TYR A 70 8.67 -3.62 5.51
CA TYR A 70 7.99 -2.42 5.03
C TYR A 70 8.88 -1.60 4.10
N ARG A 71 8.24 -0.86 3.19
CA ARG A 71 8.88 0.09 2.27
C ARG A 71 8.10 1.39 2.27
N PRO A 72 8.75 2.54 2.03
CA PRO A 72 8.03 3.78 1.75
C PRO A 72 7.06 3.61 0.58
N VAL A 73 5.94 4.34 0.60
CA VAL A 73 4.94 4.33 -0.48
C VAL A 73 5.45 4.92 -1.79
N SER A 74 6.71 5.37 -1.85
CA SER A 74 7.41 5.90 -3.02
C SER A 74 8.43 4.93 -3.66
N GLY A 75 8.47 3.66 -3.20
CA GLY A 75 9.40 2.64 -3.67
C GLY A 75 8.83 1.23 -3.47
N LEU A 76 7.65 1.01 -4.03
CA LEU A 76 6.87 -0.21 -3.92
C LEU A 76 7.28 -1.22 -5.01
N SER A 77 7.21 -2.50 -4.67
CA SER A 77 7.16 -3.56 -5.68
C SER A 77 5.81 -3.56 -6.39
N PHE A 78 5.74 -4.20 -7.56
CA PHE A 78 4.49 -4.36 -8.29
C PHE A 78 3.37 -4.97 -7.43
N GLY A 79 3.67 -6.00 -6.63
CA GLY A 79 2.69 -6.62 -5.74
C GLY A 79 2.09 -5.64 -4.72
N LEU A 80 2.92 -4.80 -4.12
CA LEU A 80 2.45 -3.75 -3.19
C LEU A 80 1.64 -2.67 -3.91
N ALA A 81 2.01 -2.34 -5.16
CA ALA A 81 1.25 -1.41 -5.99
C ALA A 81 -0.17 -1.95 -6.30
N VAL A 82 -0.29 -3.25 -6.59
CA VAL A 82 -1.58 -3.92 -6.78
C VAL A 82 -2.42 -3.90 -5.50
N GLU A 83 -1.83 -4.13 -4.33
CA GLU A 83 -2.56 -4.01 -3.06
C GLU A 83 -3.03 -2.57 -2.78
N ALA A 84 -2.22 -1.56 -3.11
CA ALA A 84 -2.65 -0.17 -3.04
C ALA A 84 -3.82 0.14 -4.00
N LEU A 85 -3.76 -0.38 -5.23
CA LEU A 85 -4.85 -0.27 -6.21
C LEU A 85 -6.16 -0.89 -5.68
N LYS A 86 -6.10 -2.08 -5.07
CA LYS A 86 -7.27 -2.73 -4.44
C LYS A 86 -7.86 -1.91 -3.30
N GLN A 87 -7.05 -1.11 -2.62
CA GLN A 87 -7.48 -0.15 -1.60
C GLN A 87 -7.99 1.18 -2.19
N GLY A 88 -8.19 1.25 -3.51
CA GLY A 88 -8.71 2.44 -4.19
C GLY A 88 -7.69 3.57 -4.36
N LYS A 89 -6.40 3.30 -4.14
CA LYS A 89 -5.34 4.28 -4.36
C LYS A 89 -4.99 4.38 -5.85
N LYS A 90 -4.40 5.50 -6.24
CA LYS A 90 -3.74 5.63 -7.54
C LYS A 90 -2.27 5.26 -7.38
N VAL A 91 -1.70 4.60 -8.37
CA VAL A 91 -0.26 4.30 -8.38
C VAL A 91 0.40 4.69 -9.70
N ALA A 92 1.68 5.03 -9.65
CA ALA A 92 2.48 5.34 -10.83
C ALA A 92 3.87 4.70 -10.69
N ARG A 93 4.59 4.58 -11.80
CA ARG A 93 6.03 4.28 -11.77
C ARG A 93 6.84 5.55 -11.86
N ASN A 94 7.91 5.64 -11.09
CA ASN A 94 8.86 6.76 -11.19
C ASN A 94 9.55 6.80 -12.57
N GLY A 95 9.83 5.64 -13.16
CA GLY A 95 10.51 5.49 -14.45
C GLY A 95 9.62 5.62 -15.69
N TRP A 96 8.34 5.98 -15.57
CA TRP A 96 7.49 6.19 -16.74
C TRP A 96 7.80 7.47 -17.49
N ASN A 97 7.87 7.36 -18.81
CA ASN A 97 8.11 8.46 -19.73
C ASN A 97 6.80 9.24 -19.99
N GLY A 98 6.33 9.98 -18.99
CA GLY A 98 5.15 10.83 -19.13
C GLY A 98 4.73 11.45 -17.81
N LYS A 99 4.54 12.78 -17.80
CA LYS A 99 4.11 13.49 -16.59
C LYS A 99 2.64 13.19 -16.29
N GLY A 100 2.34 12.93 -15.02
CA GLY A 100 0.97 12.76 -14.55
C GLY A 100 0.28 11.48 -15.04
N MET A 101 1.04 10.46 -15.46
CA MET A 101 0.49 9.12 -15.71
C MET A 101 0.26 8.38 -14.40
N TYR A 102 -0.87 7.67 -14.29
CA TYR A 102 -1.16 6.81 -13.13
C TYR A 102 -2.17 5.71 -13.48
N LEU A 103 -2.17 4.67 -12.65
CA LEU A 103 -3.13 3.57 -12.65
C LEU A 103 -4.14 3.75 -11.54
N PHE A 104 -5.34 3.23 -11.78
CA PHE A 104 -6.40 3.09 -10.79
C PHE A 104 -7.29 1.91 -11.16
N ILE A 105 -8.05 1.38 -10.21
CA ILE A 105 -9.08 0.37 -10.50
C ILE A 105 -10.40 1.07 -10.82
N ILE A 106 -10.99 0.69 -11.95
CA ILE A 106 -12.40 0.95 -12.25
C ILE A 106 -13.19 -0.21 -11.64
N GLN A 107 -14.13 0.11 -10.75
CA GLN A 107 -15.00 -0.90 -10.15
C GLN A 107 -16.05 -1.39 -11.14
N GLN A 108 -16.63 -2.55 -10.86
CA GLN A 108 -17.68 -3.16 -11.69
C GLN A 108 -18.78 -2.13 -12.04
N ASN A 109 -19.03 -1.90 -13.32
CA ASN A 109 -20.03 -0.96 -13.84
C ASN A 109 -19.89 0.50 -13.37
N ALA A 110 -18.77 0.87 -12.73
CA ALA A 110 -18.52 2.27 -12.34
C ALA A 110 -18.22 3.15 -13.56
N TRP A 111 -17.70 2.54 -14.63
CA TRP A 111 -17.54 3.20 -15.92
C TRP A 111 -18.76 2.89 -16.78
N GLY A 112 -19.58 3.91 -17.03
CA GLY A 112 -20.66 3.85 -18.02
C GLY A 112 -20.07 3.67 -19.41
N PHE A 113 -19.94 2.43 -19.85
CA PHE A 113 -19.38 2.07 -21.14
C PHE A 113 -20.51 2.00 -22.19
N GLU A 114 -20.35 2.78 -23.25
CA GLU A 114 -21.16 2.72 -24.46
C GLU A 114 -20.28 2.23 -25.60
N CYS A 115 -20.82 1.36 -26.44
CA CYS A 115 -20.15 0.76 -27.58
C CYS A 115 -20.95 1.02 -28.86
N ASP A 116 -20.24 1.27 -29.94
CA ASP A 116 -20.75 1.44 -31.30
C ASP A 116 -21.04 0.11 -32.01
N LEU A 117 -20.78 -1.03 -31.35
CA LEU A 117 -21.06 -2.36 -31.87
C LEU A 117 -22.36 -2.93 -31.31
N ASP A 118 -23.22 -3.41 -32.21
CA ASP A 118 -24.47 -4.08 -31.87
C ASP A 118 -24.23 -5.29 -30.95
N GLY A 119 -25.06 -5.41 -29.91
CA GLY A 119 -25.01 -6.51 -28.95
C GLY A 119 -23.94 -6.40 -27.85
N VAL A 120 -23.13 -5.33 -27.84
CA VAL A 120 -22.15 -5.08 -26.76
C VAL A 120 -22.74 -4.23 -25.64
N ASN A 121 -23.61 -3.28 -25.98
CA ASN A 121 -24.29 -2.45 -24.99
C ASN A 121 -25.14 -3.32 -24.05
N GLY A 122 -25.08 -3.03 -22.75
CA GLY A 122 -25.78 -3.78 -21.70
C GLY A 122 -24.99 -4.93 -21.07
N LEU A 123 -23.78 -5.23 -21.56
CA LEU A 123 -22.88 -6.16 -20.88
C LEU A 123 -22.38 -5.59 -19.54
N VAL A 124 -22.22 -6.46 -18.55
CA VAL A 124 -21.64 -6.11 -17.25
C VAL A 124 -20.12 -6.04 -17.39
N THR A 125 -19.55 -4.89 -17.08
CA THR A 125 -18.09 -4.70 -17.02
C THR A 125 -17.54 -5.30 -15.73
N LEU A 126 -16.41 -6.00 -15.80
CA LEU A 126 -15.67 -6.46 -14.63
C LEU A 126 -14.70 -5.37 -14.14
N PRO A 127 -14.27 -5.40 -12.86
CA PRO A 127 -13.22 -4.51 -12.39
C PRO A 127 -11.95 -4.67 -13.22
N CYS A 128 -11.35 -3.56 -13.61
CA CYS A 128 -10.12 -3.56 -14.40
C CYS A 128 -9.18 -2.44 -13.96
N ILE A 129 -7.88 -2.62 -14.20
CA ILE A 129 -6.90 -1.55 -14.01
C ILE A 129 -6.94 -0.69 -15.26
N CYS A 130 -7.13 0.62 -15.07
CA CYS A 130 -7.12 1.61 -16.12
C CYS A 130 -5.96 2.57 -15.90
N MET A 131 -5.37 3.03 -17.00
CA MET A 131 -4.32 4.03 -17.00
C MET A 131 -4.89 5.36 -17.46
N LYS A 132 -4.58 6.42 -16.72
CA LYS A 132 -4.60 7.78 -17.23
C LYS A 132 -3.26 8.05 -17.93
N THR A 133 -3.29 8.33 -19.22
CA THR A 133 -2.10 8.54 -20.05
C THR A 133 -1.53 9.94 -19.89
N ALA A 134 -0.34 10.18 -20.47
CA ALA A 134 0.29 11.50 -20.46
C ALA A 134 -0.56 12.57 -21.17
N ASP A 135 -1.38 12.16 -22.15
CA ASP A 135 -2.26 13.03 -22.93
C ASP A 135 -3.68 13.14 -22.35
N ASP A 136 -3.85 12.87 -21.05
CA ASP A 136 -5.14 12.93 -20.34
C ASP A 136 -6.25 12.02 -20.92
N LYS A 137 -5.86 10.87 -21.48
CA LYS A 137 -6.80 9.84 -21.97
C LYS A 137 -6.85 8.64 -21.04
N LEU A 138 -7.90 7.85 -21.14
CA LEU A 138 -8.06 6.59 -20.41
C LEU A 138 -7.84 5.40 -21.34
N VAL A 139 -7.11 4.40 -20.85
CA VAL A 139 -6.91 3.13 -21.56
C VAL A 139 -6.88 1.98 -20.56
N PRO A 140 -7.58 0.86 -20.82
CA PRO A 140 -7.37 -0.37 -20.06
C PRO A 140 -5.88 -0.74 -20.05
N TRP A 141 -5.34 -1.02 -18.87
CA TRP A 141 -3.91 -1.19 -18.72
C TRP A 141 -3.51 -2.67 -18.68
N LEU A 142 -2.42 -2.99 -19.37
CA LEU A 142 -1.77 -4.28 -19.34
C LEU A 142 -0.36 -4.11 -18.76
N ALA A 143 -0.03 -4.92 -17.74
CA ALA A 143 1.32 -4.93 -17.17
C ALA A 143 2.30 -5.66 -18.10
N SER A 144 3.43 -5.02 -18.42
CA SER A 144 4.55 -5.71 -19.07
C SER A 144 5.41 -6.47 -18.04
N GLN A 145 6.28 -7.39 -18.49
CA GLN A 145 7.21 -8.07 -17.58
C GLN A 145 8.14 -7.09 -16.85
N THR A 146 8.53 -5.98 -17.51
CA THR A 146 9.37 -4.95 -16.88
C THR A 146 8.59 -4.14 -15.85
N ASP A 147 7.27 -3.99 -16.00
CA ASP A 147 6.39 -3.40 -14.97
C ASP A 147 6.25 -4.31 -13.75
N VAL A 148 6.05 -5.61 -13.98
CA VAL A 148 5.88 -6.61 -12.91
C VAL A 148 7.14 -6.76 -12.06
N LEU A 149 8.32 -6.68 -12.67
CA LEU A 149 9.61 -6.79 -11.98
C LEU A 149 10.15 -5.46 -11.43
N ALA A 150 9.41 -4.37 -11.62
CA ALA A 150 9.84 -3.06 -11.13
C ALA A 150 9.58 -2.87 -9.63
N GLU A 151 10.47 -2.08 -9.01
CA GLU A 151 10.42 -1.71 -7.59
C GLU A 151 10.32 -0.18 -7.39
N ASP A 152 9.98 0.55 -8.45
CA ASP A 152 9.86 2.01 -8.48
C ASP A 152 8.41 2.50 -8.51
N TRP A 153 7.48 1.66 -8.02
CA TRP A 153 6.07 2.02 -7.92
C TRP A 153 5.82 2.96 -6.75
N GLN A 154 4.85 3.86 -6.89
CA GLN A 154 4.49 4.81 -5.85
C GLN A 154 3.00 5.10 -5.82
N ILE A 155 2.46 5.38 -4.63
CA ILE A 155 1.11 5.94 -4.46
C ILE A 155 1.14 7.43 -4.80
N VAL A 156 0.16 7.90 -5.59
CA VAL A 156 0.04 9.30 -6.06
C VAL A 156 -1.33 9.93 -5.81
#